data_AF-A0A8J8MCR1-F1
#
_entry.id   AF-A0A8J8MCR1-F1
#
_cell.length_a   1.000
_cell.length_b   1.000
_cell.length_c   1.000
_cell.angle_alpha   90.00
_cell.angle_beta   90.00
_cell.angle_gamma   90.00
#
_symmetry.space_group_name_H-M   'P 1'
#
loop_
_entity.id
_entity.type
_entity.pdbx_description
1 polymer ?
#
loop_
_entity_poly.entity_id
_entity_poly.type
_entity_poly.pdbx_seq_one_letter_code
_entity_poly.pdbx_strand_id
1 'polypeptide(L)' 'MYLKGLIVVVIFAVIGITEIVPLKKNKDKKELTIYTLFFAAAFVLMFLYSIGVEIPKISKGLNTIIEKII' A
#
# COMPACT_ATOMS: atom_id res chain seq x y z
N MET A 1 -14.76 3.57 13.40
CA MET A 1 -13.31 3.74 13.20
C MET A 1 -12.59 2.39 13.16
N TYR A 2 -12.69 1.57 14.20
CA TYR A 2 -12.03 0.25 14.28
C TYR A 2 -12.43 -0.77 13.22
N LEU A 3 -13.70 -0.79 12.79
CA LEU A 3 -14.19 -1.73 11.77
C LEU A 3 -13.46 -1.59 10.43
N LYS A 4 -13.11 -0.36 10.02
CA LYS A 4 -12.42 -0.10 8.75
C LYS A 4 -10.99 -0.65 8.75
N GLY A 5 -10.26 -0.47 9.86
CA GLY A 5 -8.91 -1.03 10.01
C GLY A 5 -8.90 -2.55 10.03
N LEU A 6 -9.89 -3.17 10.70
CA LEU A 6 -10.05 -4.62 10.69
C LEU A 6 -10.26 -5.16 9.26
N ILE A 7 -11.13 -4.51 8.48
CA ILE A 7 -11.38 -4.88 7.08
C ILE A 7 -10.09 -4.81 6.25
N VAL A 8 -9.30 -3.75 6.41
CA VAL A 8 -8.01 -3.61 5.71
C VAL A 8 -7.06 -4.75 6.07
N VAL A 9 -6.93 -5.08 7.36
CA VAL A 9 -6.06 -6.17 7.82
C VAL A 9 -6.50 -7.51 7.24
N VAL A 10 -7.80 -7.82 7.25
CA VAL A 10 -8.33 -9.08 6.70
C VAL A 10 -8.10 -9.17 5.20
N ILE A 11 -8.40 -8.11 4.45
CA ILE A 11 -8.20 -8.09 2.98
C ILE A 11 -6.72 -8.30 2.63
N PHE A 12 -5.82 -7.56 3.27
CA PHE A 12 -4.40 -7.71 3.01
C PHE A 12 -3.87 -9.07 3.47
N ALA A 13 -4.38 -9.64 4.57
CA ALA A 13 -4.02 -11.00 4.97
C ALA A 13 -4.39 -12.04 3.90
N VAL A 14 -5.61 -11.93 3.33
CA VAL A 14 -6.05 -12.82 2.24
C VAL A 14 -5.15 -12.67 1.01
N ILE A 15 -4.92 -11.43 0.55
CA ILE A 15 -4.06 -11.16 -0.61
C ILE A 15 -2.63 -11.65 -0.37
N GLY A 16 -2.08 -11.39 0.82
CA GLY A 16 -0.74 -11.84 1.18
C GLY A 16 -0.61 -13.37 1.13
N ILE A 17 -1.64 -14.10 1.59
CA ILE A 17 -1.65 -15.56 1.51
C ILE A 17 -1.81 -16.05 0.06
N THR A 18 -2.70 -15.44 -0.73
CA THR A 18 -2.98 -15.91 -2.10
C THR A 18 -1.85 -15.56 -3.09
N GLU A 19 -1.14 -14.47 -2.88
CA GLU A 19 -0.14 -13.95 -3.83
C GLU A 19 1.30 -14.22 -3.38
N ILE A 20 1.64 -13.89 -2.11
CA ILE A 20 3.04 -13.95 -1.63
C ILE A 20 3.48 -15.41 -1.38
N VAL A 21 2.57 -16.28 -0.92
CA VAL A 21 2.90 -17.69 -0.65
C VAL A 21 3.28 -18.43 -1.95
N PRO A 22 2.53 -18.32 -3.07
CA PRO A 22 2.96 -18.87 -4.36
C PRO A 22 4.27 -18.26 -4.88
N LEU A 23 4.44 -16.94 -4.78
CA LEU A 23 5.68 -16.26 -5.20
C LEU A 23 6.91 -16.80 -4.47
N LYS A 24 6.79 -17.06 -3.16
CA LYS A 24 7.86 -17.70 -2.37
C LYS A 24 8.19 -19.12 -2.86
N LYS A 25 7.21 -19.85 -3.38
CA LYS A 25 7.38 -21.22 -3.91
C LYS A 25 8.11 -21.22 -5.26
N ASN A 26 7.93 -20.19 -6.10
CA ASN A 26 8.58 -20.06 -7.41
C ASN A 26 10.07 -19.65 -7.36
N LYS A 27 10.64 -19.40 -6.16
CA LYS A 27 12.06 -19.07 -5.91
C LYS A 27 12.60 -17.82 -6.62
N ASP A 28 11.77 -17.03 -7.29
CA ASP A 28 12.21 -15.78 -7.91
C ASP A 28 12.34 -14.67 -6.86
N LYS A 29 13.53 -14.59 -6.25
CA LYS A 29 13.81 -13.72 -5.10
C LYS A 29 13.68 -12.24 -5.43
N LYS A 30 13.94 -11.83 -6.68
CA LYS A 30 13.82 -10.43 -7.10
C LYS A 30 12.37 -10.01 -7.15
N GLU A 31 11.54 -10.80 -7.84
CA GLU A 31 10.10 -10.53 -7.95
C GLU A 31 9.44 -10.53 -6.58
N LEU A 32 9.75 -11.52 -5.74
CA LEU A 32 9.23 -11.60 -4.38
C LEU A 32 9.59 -10.36 -3.54
N THR A 33 10.82 -9.86 -3.66
CA THR A 33 11.28 -8.68 -2.91
C THR A 33 10.53 -7.43 -3.36
N ILE A 34 10.42 -7.20 -4.67
CA ILE A 34 9.73 -6.04 -5.23
C ILE A 34 8.24 -6.09 -4.84
N TYR A 35 7.59 -7.23 -5.05
CA TYR A 35 6.19 -7.42 -4.72
C TYR A 35 5.92 -7.18 -3.23
N THR A 36 6.71 -7.80 -2.36
CA THR A 36 6.56 -7.65 -0.90
C THR A 36 6.76 -6.20 -0.46
N LEU A 37 7.71 -5.48 -1.06
CA LEU A 37 7.96 -4.07 -0.75
C LEU A 37 6.75 -3.19 -1.09
N PHE A 38 6.23 -3.31 -2.31
CA PHE A 38 5.04 -2.55 -2.73
C PHE A 38 3.80 -2.95 -1.95
N PHE A 39 3.61 -4.24 -1.68
CA PHE A 39 2.52 -4.75 -0.88
C PHE A 39 2.55 -4.19 0.55
N ALA A 40 3.71 -4.19 1.20
CA ALA A 40 3.88 -3.62 2.53
C ALA A 40 3.61 -2.11 2.56
N ALA A 41 4.13 -1.36 1.57
CA ALA A 41 3.87 0.07 1.44
C ALA A 41 2.37 0.36 1.25
N ALA A 42 1.70 -0.39 0.38
CA ALA A 42 0.26 -0.26 0.17
C ALA A 42 -0.53 -0.58 1.44
N PHE A 43 -0.17 -1.64 2.16
CA PHE A 43 -0.81 -2.01 3.44
C PHE A 43 -0.71 -0.87 4.46
N VAL A 44 0.50 -0.32 4.65
CA VAL A 44 0.72 0.76 5.62
C VAL A 44 -0.12 1.98 5.26
N LEU A 45 -0.11 2.41 3.99
CA LEU A 45 -0.91 3.55 3.55
C LEU A 45 -2.42 3.31 3.76
N MET A 46 -2.92 2.14 3.36
CA MET A 46 -4.34 1.83 3.48
C MET A 46 -4.77 1.69 4.93
N PHE A 47 -3.91 1.13 5.78
CA PHE A 47 -4.17 0.97 7.21
C PHE A 47 -4.22 2.34 7.90
N LEU A 48 -3.21 3.19 7.69
CA LEU A 48 -3.17 4.55 8.23
C LEU A 48 -4.40 5.36 7.78
N TYR A 49 -4.75 5.29 6.50
CA TYR A 49 -5.95 5.93 5.97
C TYR A 49 -7.22 5.42 6.66
N SER A 50 -7.33 4.11 6.90
CA SER A 50 -8.53 3.50 7.50
C SER A 50 -8.77 3.91 8.95
N ILE A 51 -7.70 4.21 9.70
CA ILE A 51 -7.76 4.71 11.08
C ILE A 51 -7.85 6.23 11.15
N GLY A 52 -7.99 6.92 10.01
CA GLY A 52 -8.21 8.36 9.95
C GLY A 52 -6.96 9.21 9.98
N VAL A 53 -5.77 8.64 9.73
CA VAL A 53 -4.56 9.43 9.53
C VAL A 53 -4.70 10.19 8.22
N GLU A 54 -4.56 11.51 8.27
CA GLU A 54 -4.56 12.36 7.09
C GLU A 54 -3.30 12.09 6.26
N ILE A 55 -3.48 11.46 5.11
CA ILE A 55 -2.39 11.28 4.15
C ILE A 55 -2.24 12.57 3.35
N PRO A 56 -1.05 13.21 3.35
CA PRO A 56 -0.83 14.45 2.63
C PRO A 56 -1.15 14.27 1.14
N LYS A 57 -1.98 15.16 0.61
CA LYS A 57 -2.37 15.13 -0.81
C LYS A 57 -1.19 15.57 -1.67
N ILE A 58 -0.59 14.63 -2.40
CA ILE A 58 0.49 14.90 -3.37
C ILE A 58 0.03 15.93 -4.41
N SER A 59 -1.26 15.96 -4.76
CA SER A 59 -1.84 16.93 -5.69
C SER A 59 -1.62 18.39 -5.29
N LYS A 60 -1.54 18.72 -4.00
CA LYS A 60 -1.21 20.09 -3.56
C LYS A 60 0.22 20.47 -3.98
N GLY A 61 1.18 19.57 -3.82
CA GLY A 61 2.56 19.81 -4.25
C GLY A 61 2.72 19.86 -5.76
N LEU A 62 1.98 19.02 -6.49
CA LEU A 62 1.94 19.03 -7.96
C LEU A 62 1.38 20.35 -8.51
N ASN A 63 0.30 20.87 -7.94
CA ASN A 63 -0.25 22.17 -8.35
C ASN A 63 0.76 23.30 -8.19
N THR A 64 1.52 23.33 -7.09
CA THR A 64 2.57 24.34 -6.89
C THR A 64 3.70 24.25 -7.92
N ILE A 65 4.00 23.05 -8.41
CA ILE A 65 5.00 22.86 -9.48
C ILE A 65 4.42 23.31 -10.82
N ILE A 66 3.17 22.95 -11.12
CA ILE A 66 2.48 23.32 -12.36
C ILE A 66 2.32 24.84 -12.46
N GLU A 67 1.90 25.51 -11.38
CA GLU A 67 1.79 26.97 -11.28
C GLU A 67 3.13 27.71 -11.40
N LYS A 68 4.26 27.02 -11.21
CA LYS A 68 5.60 27.59 -11.43
C LYS A 68 6.09 27.44 -12.87
N ILE A 69 5.49 26.55 -13.65
CA ILE A 69 5.90 26.23 -15.02
C ILE A 69 5.03 26.98 -16.03
N ILE A 70 3.76 27.21 -15.71
CA ILE A 70 2.81 28.05 -16.48
C ILE A 70 2.99 29.51 -16.07
#